data_AF-A0A2V7IZG7-F1
#
_entry.id   AF-A0A2V7IZG7-F1
#
_cell.length_a   1.000
_cell.length_b   1.000
_cell.length_c   1.000
_cell.angle_alpha   90.00
_cell.angle_beta   90.00
_cell.angle_gamma   90.00
#
_symmetry.space_group_name_H-M   'P 1'
#
loop_
_entity.id
_entity.type
_entity.pdbx_description
1 polymer ?
#
loop_
_entity_poly.entity_id
_entity_poly.type
_entity_poly.pdbx_seq_one_letter_code
_entity_poly.pdbx_strand_id
1 'polypeptide(L)'
;MKNGSASRRLELLGLKLYASWFVAVQAAFVILLSPVFAWLWVRLGPRQPSSPAKFALALMFVGLAFVLLMPAGAAAQGGLKVSPLWLVGAYFIEELGEVCLYPVGLSVVTKLAPAQIVGLMMGVFFLSNALGNKLAGWSAGFISTTPLPTLFGATAAVTLGAALVLLLLIKPVRNLMGGVR
;
A
#
# COMPACT_ATOMS: atom_id res chain seq x y z
N MET A 1 14.51 19.72 -39.28
CA MET A 1 13.81 20.61 -38.33
C MET A 1 13.02 19.77 -37.34
N LYS A 2 13.35 19.92 -36.04
CA LYS A 2 12.65 19.52 -34.80
C LYS A 2 12.19 18.06 -34.61
N ASN A 3 13.07 17.30 -33.95
CA ASN A 3 12.81 16.06 -33.22
C ASN A 3 11.70 16.22 -32.17
N GLY A 4 10.59 15.49 -32.36
CA GLY A 4 9.53 15.31 -31.37
C GLY A 4 9.42 13.84 -30.96
N SER A 5 9.97 13.50 -29.80
CA SER A 5 9.50 12.40 -28.93
C SER A 5 10.49 12.26 -27.76
N ALA A 6 10.21 13.01 -26.71
CA ALA A 6 10.86 12.91 -25.41
C ALA A 6 10.52 11.53 -24.77
N SER A 7 11.18 10.47 -25.24
CA SER A 7 11.19 9.18 -24.55
C SER A 7 11.99 9.34 -23.25
N ARG A 8 11.28 9.20 -22.13
CA ARG A 8 11.77 9.27 -20.74
C ARG A 8 13.01 8.37 -20.58
N ARG A 9 14.20 8.96 -20.47
CA ARG A 9 15.49 8.24 -20.38
C ARG A 9 15.91 8.05 -18.92
N LEU A 10 15.63 6.86 -18.37
CA LEU A 10 16.13 6.38 -17.09
C LEU A 10 17.32 5.44 -17.37
N GLU A 11 18.54 5.96 -17.30
CA GLU A 11 19.77 5.17 -17.39
C GLU A 11 20.43 5.12 -16.01
N LEU A 12 20.28 3.98 -15.32
CA LEU A 12 21.23 3.55 -14.29
C LEU A 12 22.05 2.43 -14.93
N LEU A 13 23.37 2.62 -15.06
CA LEU A 13 24.34 1.61 -15.54
C LEU A 13 24.20 1.12 -17.00
N GLY A 14 23.54 1.86 -17.89
CA GLY A 14 23.38 1.46 -19.30
C GLY A 14 22.28 0.43 -19.57
N LEU A 15 21.50 0.07 -18.54
CA LEU A 15 20.30 -0.76 -18.67
C LEU A 15 19.05 0.14 -18.71
N LYS A 16 18.22 -0.04 -19.75
CA LYS A 16 16.94 0.66 -19.91
C LYS A 16 15.95 0.12 -18.87
N LEU A 17 15.75 0.85 -17.77
CA LEU A 17 14.72 0.49 -16.79
C LEU A 17 13.36 0.91 -17.34
N TYR A 18 12.55 -0.10 -17.69
CA TYR A 18 11.16 0.10 -18.12
C TYR A 18 10.25 0.24 -16.91
N ALA A 19 9.23 1.10 -17.01
CA ALA A 19 8.22 1.26 -15.96
C ALA A 19 7.52 -0.07 -15.60
N SER A 20 7.42 -0.99 -16.56
CA SER A 20 6.86 -2.34 -16.36
C SER A 20 7.65 -3.20 -15.39
N TRP A 21 8.94 -2.93 -15.17
CA TRP A 21 9.76 -3.73 -14.25
C TRP A 21 9.39 -3.50 -12.79
N PHE A 22 8.83 -2.34 -12.45
CA PHE A 22 8.40 -2.06 -11.08
C PHE A 22 7.25 -2.96 -10.64
N VAL A 23 6.36 -3.36 -11.55
CA VAL A 23 5.31 -4.35 -11.28
C VAL A 23 5.91 -5.72 -10.94
N ALA A 24 6.99 -6.10 -11.64
CA ALA A 24 7.71 -7.35 -11.34
C ALA A 24 8.47 -7.29 -10.01
N VAL A 25 9.08 -6.14 -9.69
CA VAL A 25 9.74 -5.90 -8.39
C VAL A 25 8.74 -6.02 -7.25
N GLN A 26 7.56 -5.43 -7.41
CA GLN A 26 6.47 -5.54 -6.46
C GLN A 26 6.08 -7.00 -6.20
N ALA A 27 5.78 -7.76 -7.25
CA ALA A 27 5.45 -9.17 -7.15
C ALA A 27 6.58 -10.01 -6.51
N ALA A 28 7.84 -9.68 -6.81
CA ALA A 28 8.99 -10.34 -6.21
C ALA A 28 9.06 -10.11 -4.69
N PHE A 29 8.78 -8.88 -4.22
CA PHE A 29 8.71 -8.59 -2.78
C PHE A 29 7.59 -9.36 -2.08
N VAL A 30 6.38 -9.43 -2.66
CA VAL A 30 5.30 -10.26 -2.10
C VAL A 30 5.76 -11.71 -1.92
N ILE A 31 6.34 -12.31 -2.95
CA ILE A 31 6.76 -13.72 -2.94
C ILE A 31 7.85 -13.97 -1.88
N LEU A 32 8.80 -13.04 -1.75
CA LEU A 32 9.89 -13.14 -0.78
C LEU A 32 9.44 -12.88 0.66
N LEU A 33 8.57 -11.89 0.88
CA LEU A 33 8.14 -11.46 2.21
C LEU A 33 7.02 -12.33 2.78
N SER A 34 6.14 -12.89 1.93
CA SER A 34 5.04 -13.77 2.36
C SER A 34 5.46 -14.91 3.29
N PRO A 35 6.48 -15.75 2.97
CA PRO A 35 6.90 -16.82 3.88
C PRO A 35 7.51 -16.28 5.19
N VAL A 36 8.19 -15.14 5.14
CA VAL A 36 8.78 -14.49 6.33
C VAL A 36 7.68 -14.05 7.30
N PHE A 37 6.64 -13.39 6.79
CA PHE A 37 5.49 -12.98 7.60
C PHE A 37 4.66 -14.16 8.08
N ALA A 38 4.45 -15.18 7.24
CA ALA A 38 3.80 -16.41 7.67
C ALA A 38 4.54 -17.05 8.85
N TRP A 39 5.86 -17.17 8.77
CA TRP A 39 6.69 -17.66 9.87
C TRP A 39 6.62 -16.75 11.11
N LEU A 40 6.65 -15.43 10.92
CA LEU A 40 6.55 -14.45 12.02
C LEU A 40 5.23 -14.61 12.80
N TRP A 41 4.11 -14.79 12.11
CA TRP A 41 2.80 -14.98 12.75
C TRP A 41 2.70 -16.31 13.47
N VAL A 42 3.22 -17.40 12.87
CA VAL A 42 3.30 -18.71 13.51
C VAL A 42 4.14 -18.63 14.79
N ARG A 43 5.29 -17.96 14.74
CA ARG A 43 6.18 -17.76 15.90
C ARG A 43 5.54 -16.90 17.00
N LEU A 44 4.77 -15.88 16.63
CA LEU A 44 4.06 -15.04 17.59
C LEU A 44 2.87 -15.76 18.25
N GLY A 45 2.30 -16.79 17.62
CA GLY A 45 1.33 -17.70 18.23
C GLY A 45 0.14 -16.98 18.86
N PRO A 46 -0.06 -16.98 20.19
CA PRO A 46 -1.15 -16.26 20.85
C PRO A 46 -0.90 -14.75 21.05
N ARG A 47 0.32 -14.26 20.82
CA ARG A 47 0.73 -12.85 21.00
C ARG A 47 0.60 -11.99 19.75
N GLN A 48 0.05 -12.54 18.66
CA GLN A 48 -0.09 -11.78 17.43
C GLN A 48 -1.05 -10.60 17.61
N PRO A 49 -0.79 -9.47 16.93
CA PRO A 49 -1.73 -8.35 16.90
C PRO A 49 -3.09 -8.81 16.36
N SER A 50 -4.16 -8.20 16.86
CA SER A 50 -5.52 -8.48 16.38
C SER A 50 -5.67 -8.11 14.89
N SER A 51 -6.63 -8.72 14.21
CA SER A 51 -6.96 -8.40 12.82
C SER A 51 -7.06 -6.88 12.55
N PRO A 52 -7.80 -6.06 13.32
CA PRO A 52 -7.82 -4.60 13.14
C PRO A 52 -6.48 -3.91 13.37
N ALA A 53 -5.64 -4.43 14.27
CA ALA A 53 -4.31 -3.88 14.52
C ALA A 53 -3.36 -4.16 13.34
N LYS A 54 -3.47 -5.33 12.70
CA LYS A 54 -2.72 -5.63 11.45
C LYS A 54 -3.12 -4.71 10.31
N PHE A 55 -4.42 -4.38 10.18
CA PHE A 55 -4.90 -3.37 9.23
C PHE A 55 -4.35 -1.98 9.52
N ALA A 56 -4.31 -1.55 10.79
CA ALA A 56 -3.75 -0.26 11.16
C ALA A 56 -2.24 -0.16 10.88
N LEU A 57 -1.49 -1.24 11.15
CA LEU A 57 -0.07 -1.34 10.79
C LEU A 57 0.13 -1.24 9.28
N ALA A 58 -0.69 -1.92 8.48
CA ALA A 58 -0.63 -1.84 7.03
C ALA A 58 -0.84 -0.40 6.52
N LEU A 59 -1.88 0.29 7.02
CA LEU A 59 -2.12 1.71 6.67
C LEU A 59 -0.95 2.62 7.07
N MET A 60 -0.31 2.34 8.20
CA MET A 60 0.87 3.09 8.65
C MET A 60 2.07 2.88 7.73
N PHE A 61 2.32 1.65 7.27
CA PHE A 61 3.39 1.36 6.29
C PHE A 61 3.13 2.07 4.95
N VAL A 62 1.90 2.01 4.43
CA VAL A 62 1.51 2.72 3.21
C VAL A 62 1.75 4.22 3.36
N GLY A 63 1.31 4.83 4.46
CA GLY A 63 1.54 6.24 4.73
C GLY A 63 3.03 6.59 4.81
N LEU A 64 3.83 5.74 5.45
CA LEU A 64 5.28 5.93 5.57
C LEU A 64 6.00 5.79 4.23
N ALA A 65 5.53 4.91 3.33
CA ALA A 65 6.03 4.82 1.95
C ALA A 65 5.79 6.14 1.19
N PHE A 66 4.62 6.76 1.34
CA PHE A 66 4.34 8.06 0.72
C PHE A 66 5.16 9.20 1.35
N VAL A 67 5.40 9.17 2.67
CA VAL A 67 6.31 10.12 3.33
C VAL A 67 7.74 9.98 2.78
N LEU A 68 8.22 8.76 2.56
CA LEU A 68 9.53 8.52 1.94
C LEU A 68 9.63 9.11 0.53
N LEU A 69 8.52 9.12 -0.22
CA LEU A 69 8.46 9.69 -1.57
C LEU A 69 8.36 11.22 -1.63
N MET A 70 7.99 11.90 -0.54
CA MET A 70 7.91 13.37 -0.50
C MET A 70 9.23 14.07 -0.86
N PRO A 71 10.39 13.77 -0.22
CA PRO A 71 11.67 14.40 -0.57
C PRO A 71 12.11 14.04 -1.99
N ALA A 72 11.85 12.80 -2.42
CA ALA A 72 12.11 12.36 -3.79
C ALA A 72 11.26 13.17 -4.81
N GLY A 73 9.99 13.40 -4.52
CA GLY A 73 9.10 14.23 -5.35
C GLY A 73 9.56 15.69 -5.42
N ALA A 74 10.12 16.23 -4.34
CA ALA A 74 10.63 17.61 -4.30
C ALA A 74 11.89 17.76 -5.15
N ALA A 75 12.82 16.81 -5.03
CA ALA A 75 14.02 16.76 -5.86
C ALA A 75 13.68 16.58 -7.36
N ALA A 76 12.70 15.73 -7.68
CA ALA A 76 12.26 15.51 -9.06
C ALA A 76 11.68 16.79 -9.70
N GLN A 77 10.93 17.58 -8.94
CA GLN A 77 10.40 18.86 -9.43
C GLN A 77 11.44 19.95 -9.59
N GLY A 78 12.48 19.94 -8.75
CA GLY A 78 13.65 20.81 -8.92
C GLY A 78 14.49 20.49 -10.16
N GLY A 79 14.06 19.54 -11.01
CA GLY A 79 14.77 19.14 -12.23
C GLY A 79 15.92 18.16 -11.99
N LEU A 80 16.12 17.70 -10.75
CA LEU A 80 17.13 16.71 -10.42
C LEU A 80 16.63 15.30 -10.80
N LYS A 81 17.50 14.52 -11.44
CA LYS A 81 17.23 13.10 -11.68
C LYS A 81 17.25 12.36 -10.36
N VAL A 82 16.11 11.80 -9.96
CA VAL A 82 15.99 11.00 -8.74
C VAL A 82 16.33 9.54 -9.03
N SER A 83 17.07 8.91 -8.13
CA SER A 83 17.40 7.49 -8.25
C SER A 83 16.13 6.62 -8.17
N PRO A 84 15.99 5.59 -9.04
CA PRO A 84 14.92 4.59 -8.96
C PRO A 84 14.85 3.86 -7.61
N LEU A 85 15.94 3.87 -6.82
CA LEU A 85 16.00 3.25 -5.50
C LEU A 85 14.96 3.82 -4.52
N TRP A 86 14.54 5.08 -4.69
CA TRP A 86 13.46 5.67 -3.87
C TRP A 86 12.12 4.97 -4.10
N LEU A 87 11.81 4.64 -5.36
CA LEU A 87 10.59 3.90 -5.70
C LEU A 87 10.68 2.46 -5.21
N VAL A 88 11.83 1.81 -5.38
CA VAL A 88 12.04 0.45 -4.87
C VAL A 88 11.87 0.40 -3.35
N GLY A 89 12.42 1.38 -2.63
CA GLY A 89 12.26 1.50 -1.18
C GLY A 89 10.81 1.76 -0.77
N ALA A 90 10.09 2.63 -1.49
CA ALA A 90 8.68 2.88 -1.22
C ALA A 90 7.82 1.62 -1.45
N TYR A 91 8.04 0.91 -2.56
CA TYR A 91 7.36 -0.37 -2.81
C TYR A 91 7.69 -1.40 -1.73
N PHE A 92 8.96 -1.52 -1.33
CA PHE A 92 9.33 -2.44 -0.26
C PHE A 92 8.55 -2.16 1.03
N ILE A 93 8.41 -0.89 1.43
CA ILE A 93 7.66 -0.51 2.63
C ILE A 93 6.16 -0.75 2.46
N GLU A 94 5.60 -0.40 1.31
CA GLU A 94 4.19 -0.66 0.97
C GLU A 94 3.86 -2.16 1.05
N GLU A 95 4.76 -3.00 0.54
CA GLU A 95 4.66 -4.45 0.56
C GLU A 95 4.69 -5.05 1.97
N LEU A 96 5.46 -4.47 2.90
CA LEU A 96 5.37 -4.86 4.32
C LEU A 96 3.95 -4.68 4.86
N GLY A 97 3.24 -3.66 4.39
CA GLY A 97 1.83 -3.43 4.71
C GLY A 97 0.90 -4.40 3.98
N GLU A 98 1.12 -4.63 2.68
CA GLU A 98 0.26 -5.49 1.85
C GLU A 98 0.23 -6.93 2.37
N VAL A 99 1.40 -7.50 2.69
CA VAL A 99 1.53 -8.86 3.21
C VAL A 99 0.81 -9.03 4.57
N CYS A 100 0.66 -7.94 5.34
CA CYS A 100 -0.15 -7.95 6.56
C CYS A 100 -1.65 -7.88 6.29
N LEU A 101 -2.07 -7.19 5.22
CA LEU A 101 -3.46 -6.83 4.96
C LEU A 101 -4.19 -7.92 4.19
N TYR A 102 -3.61 -8.44 3.11
CA TYR A 102 -4.30 -9.36 2.19
C TYR A 102 -4.81 -10.67 2.85
N PRO A 103 -3.99 -11.41 3.63
CA PRO A 103 -4.46 -12.65 4.27
C PRO A 103 -5.44 -12.37 5.42
N VAL A 104 -5.28 -11.24 6.10
CA VAL A 104 -6.14 -10.86 7.23
C VAL A 104 -7.51 -10.39 6.73
N GLY A 105 -7.55 -9.57 5.68
CA GLY A 105 -8.79 -9.04 5.11
C GLY A 105 -9.73 -10.14 4.64
N LEU A 106 -9.22 -11.12 3.88
CA LEU A 106 -10.01 -12.27 3.45
C LEU A 106 -10.46 -13.15 4.64
N SER A 107 -9.62 -13.31 5.65
CA SER A 107 -9.98 -14.07 6.86
C SER A 107 -11.08 -13.38 7.67
N VAL A 108 -11.04 -12.06 7.81
CA VAL A 108 -12.05 -11.29 8.54
C VAL A 108 -13.41 -11.38 7.86
N VAL A 109 -13.46 -11.21 6.53
CA VAL A 109 -14.71 -11.27 5.77
C VAL A 109 -15.35 -12.64 5.88
N THR A 110 -14.57 -13.73 5.77
CA THR A 110 -15.11 -15.09 5.93
C THR A 110 -15.57 -15.40 7.35
N LYS A 111 -14.79 -15.00 8.37
CA LYS A 111 -15.10 -15.32 9.78
C LYS A 111 -16.26 -14.50 10.36
N LEU A 112 -16.47 -13.27 9.87
CA LEU A 112 -17.57 -12.41 10.33
C LEU A 112 -18.84 -12.54 9.48
N ALA A 113 -18.74 -13.08 8.26
CA ALA A 113 -19.91 -13.27 7.42
C ALA A 113 -20.81 -14.39 7.96
N PRO A 114 -22.14 -14.19 7.98
CA PRO A 114 -23.08 -15.29 8.18
C PRO A 114 -22.89 -16.34 7.08
N ALA A 115 -22.93 -17.62 7.46
CA ALA A 115 -22.62 -18.75 6.56
C ALA A 115 -23.43 -18.74 5.25
N GLN A 116 -24.64 -18.19 5.28
CA GLN A 116 -25.56 -18.11 4.15
C GLN A 116 -25.21 -17.02 3.12
N ILE A 117 -24.43 -16.00 3.50
CA ILE A 117 -24.15 -14.82 2.66
C ILE A 117 -22.65 -14.51 2.50
N VAL A 118 -21.77 -15.50 2.73
CA VAL A 118 -20.31 -15.34 2.59
C VAL A 118 -19.93 -14.83 1.20
N GLY A 119 -20.58 -15.34 0.14
CA GLY A 119 -20.35 -14.88 -1.23
C GLY A 119 -20.72 -13.39 -1.45
N LEU A 120 -21.81 -12.92 -0.83
CA LEU A 120 -22.19 -11.51 -0.88
C LEU A 120 -21.18 -10.62 -0.15
N MET A 121 -20.72 -11.05 1.03
CA MET A 121 -19.72 -10.32 1.81
C MET A 121 -18.36 -10.26 1.10
N MET A 122 -17.98 -11.31 0.36
CA MET A 122 -16.83 -11.27 -0.54
C MET A 122 -17.03 -10.30 -1.71
N GLY A 123 -18.25 -10.22 -2.25
CA GLY A 123 -18.62 -9.18 -3.22
C GLY A 123 -18.40 -7.77 -2.67
N VAL A 124 -18.80 -7.51 -1.42
CA VAL A 124 -18.57 -6.21 -0.74
C VAL A 124 -17.07 -5.93 -0.57
N PHE A 125 -16.26 -6.95 -0.21
CA PHE A 125 -14.81 -6.81 -0.10
C PHE A 125 -14.16 -6.38 -1.43
N PHE A 126 -14.49 -7.06 -2.54
CA PHE A 126 -13.98 -6.69 -3.86
C PHE A 126 -14.53 -5.35 -4.35
N LEU A 127 -15.78 -5.01 -4.01
CA LEU A 127 -16.35 -3.70 -4.32
C LEU A 127 -15.59 -2.57 -3.60
N SER A 128 -15.20 -2.79 -2.35
CA SER A 128 -14.36 -1.85 -1.61
C SER A 128 -13.00 -1.64 -2.30
N ASN A 129 -12.35 -2.71 -2.74
CA ASN A 129 -11.11 -2.64 -3.53
C ASN A 129 -11.29 -1.90 -4.88
N ALA A 130 -12.39 -2.13 -5.58
CA ALA A 130 -12.70 -1.43 -6.83
C ALA A 130 -12.88 0.08 -6.59
N LEU A 131 -13.58 0.46 -5.52
CA LEU A 131 -13.74 1.86 -5.14
C LEU A 131 -12.40 2.51 -4.74
N GLY A 132 -11.56 1.79 -3.99
CA GLY A 132 -10.21 2.23 -3.66
C GLY A 132 -9.36 2.50 -4.91
N ASN A 133 -9.36 1.58 -5.87
CA ASN A 133 -8.67 1.76 -7.15
C ASN A 133 -9.22 2.94 -7.97
N LYS A 134 -10.55 3.16 -7.93
CA LYS A 134 -11.17 4.33 -8.59
C LYS A 134 -10.70 5.63 -7.97
N LEU A 135 -10.63 5.70 -6.64
CA LEU A 135 -10.12 6.88 -5.91
C LEU A 135 -8.62 7.09 -6.19
N ALA A 136 -7.83 6.01 -6.25
CA ALA A 136 -6.43 6.06 -6.63
C ALA A 136 -6.26 6.64 -8.05
N GLY A 137 -7.04 6.15 -9.02
CA GLY A 137 -7.03 6.67 -10.40
C GLY A 137 -7.44 8.15 -10.48
N TRP A 138 -8.44 8.56 -9.71
CA TRP A 138 -8.84 9.97 -9.60
C TRP A 138 -7.71 10.83 -9.01
N SER A 139 -7.04 10.36 -7.95
CA SER A 139 -5.91 11.05 -7.34
C SER A 139 -4.70 11.17 -8.29
N ALA A 140 -4.44 10.15 -9.11
CA ALA A 140 -3.39 10.16 -10.10
C ALA A 140 -3.62 11.21 -11.21
N GLY A 141 -4.88 11.60 -11.46
CA GLY A 141 -5.22 12.68 -12.39
C GLY A 141 -4.63 14.04 -12.00
N PHE A 142 -4.29 14.25 -10.73
CA PHE A 142 -3.72 15.51 -10.25
C PHE A 142 -2.19 15.61 -10.38
N ILE A 143 -1.52 14.52 -10.80
CA ILE A 143 -0.05 14.48 -10.94
C ILE A 143 0.49 15.57 -11.87
N SER A 144 -0.30 15.98 -12.88
CA SER A 144 0.09 17.03 -13.83
C SER A 144 -0.22 18.45 -13.37
N THR A 145 -1.15 18.63 -12.41
CA THR A 145 -1.65 19.94 -11.99
C THR A 145 -1.14 20.37 -10.61
N THR A 146 -0.73 19.41 -9.78
CA THR A 146 -0.34 19.66 -8.40
C THR A 146 1.11 19.21 -8.16
N PRO A 147 1.89 19.94 -7.34
CA PRO A 147 3.21 19.48 -6.95
C PRO A 147 3.17 18.07 -6.31
N LEU A 148 3.95 17.13 -6.86
CA LEU A 148 4.25 15.80 -6.33
C LEU A 148 4.45 15.73 -4.80
N PRO A 149 5.28 16.58 -4.12
CA PRO A 149 5.38 16.54 -2.66
C PRO A 149 4.05 16.77 -1.96
N THR A 150 3.23 17.68 -2.51
CA THR A 150 1.90 17.98 -1.96
C THR A 150 0.95 16.81 -2.17
N LEU A 151 0.99 16.16 -3.32
CA LEU A 151 0.18 14.95 -3.58
C LEU A 151 0.59 13.78 -2.68
N PHE A 152 1.89 13.48 -2.61
CA PHE A 152 2.39 12.42 -1.73
C PHE A 152 2.13 12.75 -0.26
N GLY A 153 2.29 14.00 0.15
CA GLY A 153 1.98 14.47 1.50
C GLY A 153 0.48 14.37 1.83
N ALA A 154 -0.40 14.71 0.89
CA ALA A 154 -1.85 14.56 1.07
C ALA A 154 -2.24 13.09 1.19
N THR A 155 -1.72 12.22 0.33
CA THR A 155 -1.97 10.77 0.41
C THR A 155 -1.42 10.17 1.71
N ALA A 156 -0.22 10.59 2.14
CA ALA A 156 0.35 10.21 3.43
C ALA A 156 -0.53 10.68 4.60
N ALA A 157 -1.01 11.92 4.59
CA ALA A 157 -1.86 12.46 5.64
C ALA A 157 -3.19 11.72 5.74
N VAL A 158 -3.82 11.39 4.61
CA VAL A 158 -5.08 10.63 4.57
C VAL A 158 -4.88 9.20 5.08
N THR A 159 -3.83 8.53 4.63
CA THR A 159 -3.55 7.12 5.02
C THR A 159 -3.11 7.01 6.48
N LEU A 160 -2.23 7.90 6.96
CA LEU A 160 -1.84 7.97 8.37
C LEU A 160 -2.99 8.42 9.26
N GLY A 161 -3.82 9.36 8.81
CA GLY A 161 -5.04 9.76 9.50
C GLY A 161 -6.02 8.60 9.65
N ALA A 162 -6.25 7.84 8.58
CA ALA A 162 -7.05 6.62 8.62
C ALA A 162 -6.44 5.56 9.55
N ALA A 163 -5.11 5.41 9.56
CA ALA A 163 -4.40 4.53 10.47
C ALA A 163 -4.64 4.93 11.94
N LEU A 164 -4.51 6.22 12.27
CA LEU A 164 -4.75 6.75 13.61
C LEU A 164 -6.21 6.55 14.05
N VAL A 165 -7.17 6.87 13.18
CA VAL A 165 -8.59 6.62 13.46
C VAL A 165 -8.83 5.14 13.72
N LEU A 166 -8.27 4.26 12.90
CA LEU A 166 -8.42 2.82 13.09
C LEU A 166 -7.78 2.36 14.40
N LEU A 167 -6.58 2.86 14.74
CA LEU A 167 -5.89 2.59 16.02
C LEU A 167 -6.78 2.94 17.23
N LEU A 168 -7.43 4.10 17.19
CA LEU A 168 -8.37 4.53 18.24
C LEU A 168 -9.60 3.61 18.31
N LEU A 169 -10.08 3.15 17.16
CA LEU A 169 -11.21 2.25 17.03
C LEU A 169 -10.87 0.76 17.25
N ILE A 170 -9.60 0.39 17.47
CA ILE A 170 -9.22 -1.02 17.70
C ILE A 170 -10.00 -1.61 18.87
N LYS A 171 -10.10 -0.89 20.00
CA LYS A 171 -10.78 -1.39 21.20
C LYS A 171 -12.26 -1.71 20.94
N PRO A 172 -13.09 -0.78 20.42
CA PRO A 172 -14.48 -1.08 20.13
C PRO A 172 -14.64 -2.12 19.02
N VAL A 173 -13.87 -2.05 17.93
CA VAL A 173 -13.97 -3.01 16.82
C VAL A 173 -13.62 -4.42 17.29
N ARG A 174 -12.57 -4.58 18.10
CA ARG A 174 -12.20 -5.89 18.67
C ARG A 174 -13.29 -6.46 19.56
N ASN A 175 -13.98 -5.62 20.32
CA ASN A 175 -15.08 -6.06 21.20
C ASN A 175 -16.31 -6.48 20.39
N LEU A 176 -16.57 -5.83 19.26
CA LEU A 176 -17.68 -6.18 18.35
C LEU A 176 -17.38 -7.45 17.51
N MET A 177 -16.12 -7.77 17.26
CA MET A 177 -15.69 -8.93 16.49
C MET A 177 -15.79 -10.27 17.26
N GLY A 178 -16.35 -10.30 18.47
CA GLY A 178 -16.66 -11.55 19.19
C GLY A 178 -15.46 -12.46 19.46
N GLY A 179 -14.23 -11.93 19.46
CA GLY A 179 -13.01 -12.72 19.68
C GLY A 179 -12.33 -13.25 18.41
N VAL A 180 -12.78 -12.88 17.21
CA VAL A 180 -12.12 -13.22 15.95
C VAL A 180 -10.72 -12.59 15.87
N ARG A 181 -9.69 -13.43 15.77
CA ARG A 181 -8.28 -13.05 15.58
C ARG A 181 -7.84 -13.18 14.14
#